data_AF-A0A7W0YNS7-F1
#
_entry.id   AF-A0A7W0YNS7-F1
#
_cell.length_a   1.000
_cell.length_b   1.000
_cell.length_c   1.000
_cell.angle_alpha   90.00
_cell.angle_beta   90.00
_cell.angle_gamma   90.00
#
_symmetry.space_group_name_H-M   'P 1'
#
loop_
_entity.id
_entity.type
_entity.pdbx_description
1 polymer ?
#
loop_
_entity_poly.entity_id
_entity_poly.type
_entity_poly.pdbx_seq_one_letter_code
_entity_poly.pdbx_strand_id
1 'polypeptide(L)'
;MKDLIWRDVRYALRQLKRSPGFTAIAVVTLGLGIGANTAIFSVVNAVLLRPLPYADPSRLVMVSETRPEGTSNTVSFPNFEDWRKSAGAFESLALFREQRLNLGGSGEPERLNGALVSADFFRVLAVQPAPGRGFAEGEDRPGGDRVALISHELWQRRFGGDPAAIGRPLTVDGQALTLIGVAPPGFRYPTAADVWIPVSHDAVDILGTRGLHAYLVIGRLLPGLGVDDARARIGAVAARLAAEYPESNQGWGANLVPLHQALVADVRTTLLVLLGAVGFVLLIASANVANMMLARGAG
;
A
#
# COMPACT_ATOMS: atom_id res chain seq x y z
N MET A 1 41.56 -33.21 11.81
CA MET A 1 40.80 -32.10 11.17
C MET A 1 40.25 -31.11 12.20
N LYS A 2 39.54 -31.56 13.25
CA LYS A 2 39.04 -30.68 14.34
C LYS A 2 40.16 -29.94 15.10
N ASP A 3 41.28 -30.61 15.38
CA ASP A 3 42.40 -30.00 16.12
C ASP A 3 43.16 -28.92 15.33
N LEU A 4 43.15 -29.01 14.00
CA LEU A 4 43.74 -27.98 13.12
C LEU A 4 42.92 -26.70 13.18
N ILE A 5 41.60 -26.80 12.96
CA ILE A 5 40.66 -25.68 13.00
C ILE A 5 40.72 -24.98 14.37
N TRP A 6 40.80 -25.75 15.45
CA TRP A 6 40.83 -25.18 16.79
C TRP A 6 42.13 -24.44 17.10
N ARG A 7 43.26 -24.94 16.61
CA ARG A 7 44.56 -24.28 16.73
C ARG A 7 44.60 -22.98 15.92
N ASP A 8 44.02 -22.98 14.72
CA ASP A 8 43.96 -21.81 13.84
C ASP A 8 43.07 -20.70 14.40
N VAL A 9 41.88 -21.04 14.94
CA VAL A 9 41.00 -20.09 15.63
C VAL A 9 41.70 -19.45 16.84
N ARG A 10 42.37 -20.27 17.66
CA ARG A 10 43.09 -19.78 18.83
C ARG A 10 44.27 -18.88 18.46
N TYR A 11 44.96 -19.19 17.36
CA TYR A 11 46.02 -18.35 16.82
C TYR A 11 45.48 -17.00 16.33
N ALA A 12 44.40 -17.00 15.54
CA ALA A 12 43.75 -15.80 15.03
C ALA A 12 43.28 -14.87 16.17
N LEU A 13 42.61 -15.41 17.20
CA LEU A 13 42.19 -14.65 18.38
C LEU A 13 43.37 -13.99 19.11
N ARG A 14 44.50 -14.70 19.21
CA ARG A 14 45.71 -14.18 19.86
C ARG A 14 46.34 -13.06 19.03
N GLN A 15 46.26 -13.15 17.70
CA GLN A 15 46.75 -12.13 16.79
C GLN A 15 45.89 -10.86 16.79
N LEU A 16 44.56 -11.02 16.86
CA LEU A 16 43.62 -9.90 17.05
C LEU A 16 43.93 -9.13 18.35
N LYS A 17 44.13 -9.85 19.46
CA LYS A 17 44.50 -9.24 20.76
C LYS A 17 45.85 -8.50 20.75
N ARG A 18 46.79 -8.89 19.88
CA ARG A 18 48.09 -8.21 19.73
C ARG A 18 48.02 -6.91 18.92
N SER A 19 46.93 -6.66 18.21
CA SER A 19 46.74 -5.45 17.39
C SER A 19 45.34 -4.87 17.60
N PRO A 20 45.06 -4.30 18.78
CA PRO A 20 43.72 -3.87 19.16
C PRO A 20 43.19 -2.72 18.29
N GLY A 21 44.04 -1.74 17.92
CA GLY A 21 43.62 -0.62 17.07
C GLY A 21 43.21 -1.04 15.66
N PHE A 22 44.03 -1.88 15.01
CA PHE A 22 43.71 -2.46 13.70
C PHE A 22 42.42 -3.30 13.75
N THR A 23 42.31 -4.16 14.76
CA THR A 23 41.14 -5.02 14.93
C THR A 23 39.87 -4.18 15.12
N ALA A 24 39.94 -3.14 15.94
CA ALA A 24 38.82 -2.24 16.17
C ALA A 24 38.37 -1.54 14.87
N ILE A 25 39.32 -0.99 14.09
CA ILE A 25 39.00 -0.33 12.81
C ILE A 25 38.37 -1.31 11.83
N ALA A 26 38.95 -2.51 11.67
CA ALA A 26 38.43 -3.52 10.76
C ALA A 26 37.01 -3.99 11.16
N VAL A 27 36.79 -4.28 12.46
CA VAL A 27 35.48 -4.69 12.98
C VAL A 27 34.44 -3.59 12.81
N VAL A 28 34.75 -2.34 13.13
CA VAL A 28 33.82 -1.21 12.96
C VAL A 28 33.49 -0.99 11.48
N THR A 29 34.50 -1.04 10.61
CA THR A 29 34.34 -0.80 9.17
C THR A 29 33.47 -1.87 8.52
N LEU A 30 33.77 -3.15 8.77
CA LEU A 30 32.95 -4.26 8.27
C LEU A 30 31.57 -4.28 8.93
N GLY A 31 31.50 -4.04 10.24
CA GLY A 31 30.25 -4.01 10.99
C GLY A 31 29.28 -2.94 10.48
N LEU A 32 29.77 -1.74 10.19
CA LEU A 32 28.96 -0.67 9.59
C LEU A 32 28.49 -1.03 8.19
N GLY A 33 29.38 -1.56 7.33
CA GLY A 33 29.02 -1.97 5.97
C GLY A 33 27.97 -3.08 5.95
N ILE A 34 28.15 -4.11 6.79
CA ILE A 34 27.22 -5.24 6.91
C ILE A 34 25.89 -4.77 7.50
N GLY A 35 25.93 -3.98 8.58
CA GLY A 35 24.74 -3.47 9.26
C GLY A 35 23.90 -2.58 8.34
N ALA A 36 24.54 -1.65 7.62
CA ALA A 36 23.86 -0.79 6.65
C ALA A 36 23.22 -1.59 5.51
N ASN A 37 23.95 -2.55 4.92
CA ASN A 37 23.39 -3.39 3.86
C ASN A 37 22.22 -4.24 4.37
N THR A 38 22.33 -4.81 5.56
CA THR A 38 21.27 -5.60 6.18
C THR A 38 20.02 -4.75 6.43
N ALA A 39 20.19 -3.51 6.91
CA ALA A 39 19.08 -2.58 7.13
C ALA A 39 18.37 -2.20 5.82
N ILE A 40 19.12 -1.77 4.80
CA ILE A 40 18.53 -1.40 3.50
C ILE A 40 17.89 -2.61 2.81
N PHE A 41 18.54 -3.77 2.83
CA PHE A 41 17.96 -4.99 2.31
C PHE A 41 16.66 -5.37 3.04
N SER A 42 16.59 -5.18 4.36
CA SER A 42 15.37 -5.44 5.13
C SER A 42 14.21 -4.54 4.68
N VAL A 43 14.48 -3.26 4.42
CA VAL A 43 13.48 -2.32 3.86
C VAL A 43 13.07 -2.74 2.45
N VAL A 44 14.03 -3.03 1.57
CA VAL A 44 13.78 -3.52 0.19
C VAL A 44 12.93 -4.79 0.22
N ASN A 45 13.26 -5.74 1.09
CA ASN A 45 12.53 -6.99 1.21
C ASN A 45 11.10 -6.74 1.71
N ALA A 46 10.92 -5.91 2.74
CA ALA A 46 9.62 -5.59 3.31
C ALA A 46 8.72 -4.81 2.34
N VAL A 47 9.29 -3.93 1.52
CA VAL A 47 8.54 -3.02 0.64
C VAL A 47 8.39 -3.57 -0.78
N LEU A 48 9.46 -4.10 -1.39
CA LEU A 48 9.50 -4.46 -2.81
C LEU A 48 9.36 -5.96 -3.11
N LEU A 49 9.60 -6.84 -2.13
CA LEU A 49 9.66 -8.29 -2.39
C LEU A 49 8.56 -9.06 -1.67
N ARG A 50 8.16 -8.63 -0.48
CA ARG A 50 7.15 -9.32 0.31
C ARG A 50 5.77 -9.15 -0.37
N PRO A 51 5.03 -10.25 -0.61
CA PRO A 51 3.69 -10.15 -1.17
C PRO A 51 2.76 -9.39 -0.22
N LEU A 52 1.75 -8.74 -0.80
CA LEU A 52 0.73 -8.05 -0.02
C LEU A 52 0.02 -9.03 0.93
N PRO A 53 -0.34 -8.61 2.16
CA PRO A 53 -0.97 -9.46 3.16
C PRO A 53 -2.48 -9.65 2.89
N TYR A 54 -2.85 -9.92 1.64
CA TYR A 54 -4.22 -10.15 1.19
C TYR A 54 -4.35 -11.54 0.58
N ALA A 55 -5.56 -12.10 0.59
CA ALA A 55 -5.81 -13.37 -0.09
C ALA A 55 -5.62 -13.21 -1.62
N ASP A 56 -4.90 -14.16 -2.23
CA ASP A 56 -4.53 -14.18 -3.66
C ASP A 56 -4.06 -12.82 -4.20
N PRO A 57 -2.95 -12.26 -3.67
CA PRO A 57 -2.55 -10.89 -3.97
C PRO A 57 -2.10 -10.69 -5.42
N SER A 58 -1.79 -11.77 -6.15
CA SER A 58 -1.47 -11.75 -7.59
C SER A 58 -2.65 -11.33 -8.47
N ARG A 59 -3.88 -11.42 -7.96
CA ARG A 59 -5.11 -11.03 -8.65
C ARG A 59 -5.54 -9.60 -8.37
N LEU A 60 -4.84 -8.91 -7.46
CA LEU A 60 -5.11 -7.52 -7.12
C LEU A 60 -4.40 -6.59 -8.09
N VAL A 61 -5.17 -5.66 -8.66
CA VAL A 61 -4.67 -4.65 -9.58
C VAL A 61 -5.13 -3.27 -9.17
N MET A 62 -4.29 -2.26 -9.44
CA MET A 62 -4.71 -0.87 -9.49
C MET A 62 -5.15 -0.58 -10.92
N VAL A 63 -6.33 0.01 -11.08
CA VAL A 63 -6.90 0.45 -12.35
C VAL A 63 -6.85 1.97 -12.38
N SER A 64 -6.38 2.52 -13.48
CA SER A 64 -6.28 3.95 -13.68
C SER A 64 -6.80 4.34 -15.05
N GLU A 65 -7.17 5.60 -15.18
CA GLU A 65 -7.38 6.18 -16.49
C GLU A 65 -6.04 6.58 -17.10
N THR A 66 -5.99 6.65 -18.42
CA THR A 66 -4.83 7.14 -19.16
C THR A 66 -5.24 8.41 -19.88
N ARG A 67 -4.53 9.52 -19.65
CA ARG A 67 -4.76 10.77 -20.36
C ARG A 67 -4.38 10.64 -21.84
N PRO A 68 -4.86 11.51 -22.74
CA PRO A 68 -4.49 11.49 -24.17
C PRO A 68 -2.98 11.50 -24.43
N GLU A 69 -2.19 12.14 -23.57
CA GLU A 69 -0.72 12.15 -23.62
C GLU A 69 -0.06 10.84 -23.12
N GLY A 70 -0.84 9.83 -22.72
CA GLY A 70 -0.36 8.50 -22.31
C GLY A 70 0.00 8.37 -20.83
N THR A 71 -0.22 9.41 -20.01
CA THR A 71 0.10 9.38 -18.57
C THR A 71 -1.07 8.84 -17.74
N SER A 72 -0.76 8.16 -16.63
CA SER A 72 -1.78 7.66 -15.72
C SER A 72 -2.50 8.80 -14.99
N ASN A 73 -3.79 8.63 -14.73
CA ASN A 73 -4.64 9.54 -13.98
C ASN A 73 -5.54 8.80 -12.98
N THR A 74 -6.07 9.53 -12.01
CA THR A 74 -7.22 9.12 -11.21
C THR A 74 -8.45 8.90 -12.09
N VAL A 75 -9.45 8.24 -11.52
CA VAL A 75 -10.67 7.80 -12.20
C VAL A 75 -11.83 8.68 -11.77
N SER A 76 -12.76 8.97 -12.68
CA SER A 76 -14.02 9.63 -12.32
C SER A 76 -15.06 8.62 -11.83
N PHE A 77 -15.96 9.06 -10.94
CA PHE A 77 -17.00 8.16 -10.41
C PHE A 77 -17.88 7.55 -11.54
N PRO A 78 -18.33 8.30 -12.56
CA PRO A 78 -19.09 7.72 -13.67
C PRO A 78 -18.29 6.68 -14.48
N ASN A 79 -17.01 6.92 -14.76
CA ASN A 79 -16.17 5.94 -15.47
C ASN A 79 -16.00 4.66 -14.64
N PHE A 80 -15.78 4.79 -13.33
CA PHE A 80 -15.75 3.65 -12.41
C PHE A 80 -17.05 2.85 -12.46
N GLU A 81 -18.22 3.51 -12.45
CA GLU A 81 -19.51 2.82 -12.54
C GLU A 81 -19.65 2.04 -13.85
N ASP A 82 -19.21 2.61 -14.96
CA ASP A 82 -19.24 1.94 -16.26
C ASP A 82 -18.28 0.74 -16.33
N TRP A 83 -17.11 0.85 -15.69
CA TRP A 83 -16.17 -0.26 -15.56
C TRP A 83 -16.71 -1.35 -14.65
N ARG A 84 -17.34 -0.99 -13.53
CA ARG A 84 -17.97 -1.91 -12.58
C ARG A 84 -19.09 -2.71 -13.23
N LYS A 85 -19.89 -2.08 -14.10
CA LYS A 85 -20.96 -2.73 -14.88
C LYS A 85 -20.44 -3.57 -16.04
N SER A 86 -19.25 -3.25 -16.57
CA SER A 86 -18.70 -3.94 -17.73
C SER A 86 -18.14 -5.30 -17.31
N ALA A 87 -18.90 -6.35 -17.62
CA ALA A 87 -18.55 -7.71 -17.27
C ALA A 87 -17.22 -8.16 -17.88
N GLY A 88 -16.46 -8.96 -17.12
CA GLY A 88 -15.47 -9.88 -17.69
C GLY A 88 -14.01 -9.69 -17.29
N ALA A 89 -13.62 -8.63 -16.58
CA ALA A 89 -12.24 -8.51 -16.07
C ALA A 89 -12.13 -8.78 -14.57
N PHE A 90 -13.13 -8.33 -13.81
CA PHE A 90 -13.07 -8.29 -12.35
C PHE A 90 -14.11 -9.20 -11.71
N GLU A 91 -13.71 -9.91 -10.67
CA GLU A 91 -14.62 -10.51 -9.69
C GLU A 91 -15.28 -9.42 -8.83
N SER A 92 -14.51 -8.39 -8.49
CA SER A 92 -14.98 -7.22 -7.74
C SER A 92 -14.09 -6.01 -8.06
N LEU A 93 -14.69 -4.82 -8.10
CA LEU A 93 -14.02 -3.55 -8.36
C LEU A 93 -14.45 -2.55 -7.28
N ALA A 94 -13.51 -1.79 -6.75
CA ALA A 94 -13.79 -0.79 -5.74
C ALA A 94 -13.00 0.48 -6.01
N LEU A 95 -13.61 1.62 -5.71
CA LEU A 95 -12.92 2.89 -5.68
C LEU A 95 -12.63 3.32 -4.24
N PHE A 96 -11.67 4.22 -4.12
CA PHE A 96 -11.45 4.96 -2.89
C PHE A 96 -10.81 6.32 -3.14
N ARG A 97 -10.94 7.21 -2.16
CA ARG A 97 -10.19 8.47 -2.08
C ARG A 97 -9.79 8.73 -0.65
N GLU A 98 -8.50 9.02 -0.46
CA GLU A 98 -7.96 9.41 0.84
C GLU A 98 -8.40 10.83 1.20
N GLN A 99 -8.72 11.03 2.48
CA GLN A 99 -8.99 12.35 3.01
C GLN A 99 -8.68 12.44 4.50
N ARG A 100 -8.58 13.66 5.01
CA ARG A 100 -8.49 13.91 6.45
C ARG A 100 -9.87 14.23 6.96
N LEU A 101 -10.26 13.56 8.04
CA LEU A 101 -11.56 13.72 8.68
C LEU A 101 -11.35 14.12 10.14
N ASN A 102 -12.32 14.79 10.75
CA ASN A 102 -12.27 15.15 12.16
C ASN A 102 -13.34 14.36 12.92
N LEU A 103 -12.90 13.57 13.89
CA LEU A 103 -13.77 12.91 14.84
C LEU A 103 -14.15 13.88 15.96
N GLY A 104 -15.45 14.05 16.20
CA GLY A 104 -16.01 14.90 17.25
C GLY A 104 -17.14 14.20 18.03
N GLY A 105 -17.99 15.00 18.66
CA GLY A 105 -19.18 14.54 19.39
C GLY A 105 -18.93 14.30 20.88
N SER A 106 -18.00 13.40 21.24
CA SER A 106 -17.67 13.11 22.64
C SER A 106 -16.16 13.01 22.87
N GLY A 107 -15.66 13.83 23.80
CA GLY A 107 -14.23 13.96 24.11
C GLY A 107 -13.51 14.97 23.22
N GLU A 108 -12.19 14.96 23.26
CA GLU A 108 -11.35 15.86 22.45
C GLU A 108 -11.50 15.57 20.95
N PRO A 109 -11.66 16.62 20.12
CA PRO A 109 -11.61 16.50 18.67
C PRO A 109 -10.31 15.86 18.20
N GLU A 110 -10.40 14.95 17.24
CA GLU A 110 -9.26 14.21 16.76
C GLU A 110 -9.23 14.16 15.23
N ARG A 111 -8.08 14.47 14.64
CA ARG A 111 -7.89 14.36 13.20
C ARG A 111 -7.52 12.93 12.82
N LEU A 112 -8.35 12.32 11.98
CA LEU A 112 -8.22 10.95 11.49
C LEU A 112 -7.70 10.90 10.05
N ASN A 113 -7.03 9.81 9.72
CA ASN A 113 -6.90 9.37 8.33
C ASN A 113 -8.21 8.70 7.89
N GLY A 114 -8.87 9.27 6.89
CA GLY A 114 -10.12 8.76 6.34
C GLY A 114 -9.96 8.25 4.92
N ALA A 115 -10.87 7.38 4.51
CA ALA A 115 -11.07 7.06 3.11
C ALA A 115 -12.56 7.05 2.75
N LEU A 116 -12.92 7.74 1.68
CA LEU A 116 -14.17 7.51 0.96
C LEU A 116 -14.00 6.25 0.14
N VAL A 117 -14.96 5.34 0.20
CA VAL A 117 -14.86 4.05 -0.50
C VAL A 117 -16.19 3.63 -1.11
N SER A 118 -16.14 2.84 -2.19
CA SER A 118 -17.32 2.09 -2.64
C SER A 118 -17.63 0.93 -1.70
N ALA A 119 -18.85 0.39 -1.76
CA ALA A 119 -19.29 -0.69 -0.88
C ALA A 119 -18.39 -1.94 -0.94
N ASP A 120 -17.82 -2.21 -2.13
CA ASP A 120 -17.00 -3.37 -2.43
C ASP A 120 -15.55 -3.33 -1.92
N PHE A 121 -15.12 -2.24 -1.29
CA PHE A 121 -13.72 -2.00 -0.95
C PHE A 121 -13.08 -3.13 -0.12
N PHE A 122 -13.75 -3.56 0.94
CA PHE A 122 -13.27 -4.66 1.78
C PHE A 122 -13.35 -6.02 1.05
N ARG A 123 -14.36 -6.21 0.20
CA ARG A 123 -14.55 -7.42 -0.61
C ARG A 123 -13.42 -7.61 -1.61
N VAL A 124 -13.01 -6.55 -2.31
CA VAL A 124 -11.85 -6.57 -3.22
C VAL A 124 -10.60 -7.06 -2.49
N LEU A 125 -10.35 -6.56 -1.29
CA LEU A 125 -9.16 -6.92 -0.50
C LEU A 125 -9.31 -8.25 0.26
N ALA A 126 -10.47 -8.91 0.16
CA ALA A 126 -10.82 -10.10 0.93
C ALA A 126 -10.68 -9.90 2.45
N VAL A 127 -11.04 -8.71 2.92
CA VAL A 127 -11.02 -8.32 4.33
C VAL A 127 -12.43 -8.41 4.89
N GLN A 128 -12.59 -9.07 6.03
CA GLN A 128 -13.88 -9.21 6.70
C GLN A 128 -13.90 -8.34 7.96
N PRO A 129 -14.73 -7.27 8.00
CA PRO A 129 -14.93 -6.50 9.22
C PRO A 129 -15.56 -7.34 10.33
N ALA A 130 -15.00 -7.24 11.53
CA ALA A 130 -15.52 -7.84 12.75
C ALA A 130 -14.97 -7.10 13.99
N PRO A 131 -15.80 -6.75 14.98
CA PRO A 131 -17.27 -6.94 15.03
C PRO A 131 -18.04 -6.06 14.03
N GLY A 132 -19.29 -6.43 13.74
CA GLY A 132 -20.20 -5.70 12.85
C GLY A 132 -20.22 -6.25 11.42
N ARG A 133 -20.38 -5.38 10.42
CA ARG A 133 -20.43 -5.73 9.01
C ARG A 133 -19.62 -4.77 8.13
N GLY A 134 -19.37 -5.19 6.90
CA GLY A 134 -18.95 -4.29 5.82
C GLY A 134 -20.10 -3.46 5.27
N PHE A 135 -19.78 -2.61 4.30
CA PHE A 135 -20.77 -1.83 3.56
C PHE A 135 -21.67 -2.75 2.72
N ALA A 136 -22.96 -2.44 2.70
CA ALA A 136 -23.97 -3.10 1.90
C ALA A 136 -24.08 -2.47 0.51
N GLU A 137 -24.61 -3.23 -0.45
CA GLU A 137 -24.85 -2.72 -1.80
C GLU A 137 -25.80 -1.51 -1.75
N GLY A 138 -25.43 -0.42 -2.43
CA GLY A 138 -26.23 0.80 -2.51
C GLY A 138 -25.90 1.85 -1.45
N GLU A 139 -25.18 1.51 -0.37
CA GLU A 139 -24.72 2.50 0.62
C GLU A 139 -23.70 3.49 0.03
N ASP A 140 -23.04 3.13 -1.08
CA ASP A 140 -22.10 3.94 -1.84
C ASP A 140 -22.75 4.81 -2.94
N ARG A 141 -24.09 4.86 -3.01
CA ARG A 141 -24.84 5.70 -3.95
C ARG A 141 -25.40 6.96 -3.28
N PRO A 142 -25.63 8.05 -4.03
CA PRO A 142 -26.28 9.25 -3.50
C PRO A 142 -27.58 8.93 -2.75
N GLY A 143 -27.69 9.43 -1.51
CA GLY A 143 -28.83 9.14 -0.64
C GLY A 143 -28.73 7.83 0.15
N GLY A 144 -27.63 7.08 0.01
CA GLY A 144 -27.35 5.90 0.82
C GLY A 144 -27.17 6.21 2.32
N ASP A 145 -27.20 5.16 3.14
CA ASP A 145 -27.11 5.29 4.59
C ASP A 145 -25.82 5.99 5.03
N ARG A 146 -25.95 6.83 6.06
CA ARG A 146 -24.82 7.52 6.69
C ARG A 146 -24.12 6.60 7.67
N VAL A 147 -23.22 5.78 7.17
CA VAL A 147 -22.51 4.75 7.93
C VAL A 147 -21.01 4.94 7.90
N ALA A 148 -20.33 4.41 8.91
CA ALA A 148 -18.88 4.42 9.02
C ALA A 148 -18.35 3.07 9.51
N LEU A 149 -17.17 2.72 9.05
CA LEU A 149 -16.39 1.57 9.52
C LEU A 149 -15.06 2.11 10.06
N ILE A 150 -14.59 1.62 11.21
CA ILE A 150 -13.35 2.13 11.83
C ILE A 150 -12.25 1.08 11.93
N SER A 151 -11.00 1.52 12.07
CA SER A 151 -9.88 0.61 12.32
C SER A 151 -10.00 -0.02 13.70
N HIS A 152 -9.41 -1.20 13.87
CA HIS A 152 -9.32 -1.84 15.18
C HIS A 152 -8.64 -0.92 16.20
N GLU A 153 -7.60 -0.20 15.78
CA GLU A 153 -6.82 0.69 16.63
C GLU A 153 -7.64 1.90 17.10
N LEU A 154 -8.48 2.47 16.23
CA LEU A 154 -9.40 3.53 16.63
C LEU A 154 -10.49 3.01 17.57
N TRP A 155 -11.03 1.82 17.28
CA TRP A 155 -12.03 1.18 18.14
C TRP A 155 -11.49 0.90 19.56
N GLN A 156 -10.28 0.37 19.68
CA GLN A 156 -9.61 0.16 20.96
C GLN A 156 -9.40 1.48 21.72
N ARG A 157 -8.88 2.50 21.04
CA ARG A 157 -8.52 3.77 21.70
C ARG A 157 -9.71 4.64 22.09
N ARG A 158 -10.78 4.66 21.28
CA ARG A 158 -11.95 5.52 21.52
C ARG A 158 -13.10 4.81 22.24
N PHE A 159 -13.22 3.50 22.05
CA PHE A 159 -14.34 2.72 22.57
C PHE A 159 -13.89 1.58 23.51
N GLY A 160 -12.60 1.47 23.82
CA GLY A 160 -12.08 0.44 24.73
C GLY A 160 -12.26 -1.00 24.22
N GLY A 161 -12.51 -1.17 22.93
CA GLY A 161 -12.87 -2.48 22.38
C GLY A 161 -14.29 -2.94 22.73
N ASP A 162 -15.21 -2.04 23.07
CA ASP A 162 -16.60 -2.36 23.40
C ASP A 162 -17.42 -2.72 22.14
N PRO A 163 -17.93 -3.97 22.00
CA PRO A 163 -18.78 -4.34 20.88
C PRO A 163 -20.11 -3.57 20.84
N ALA A 164 -20.56 -3.04 21.98
CA ALA A 164 -21.78 -2.23 22.05
C ALA A 164 -21.61 -0.84 21.39
N ALA A 165 -20.41 -0.49 20.91
CA ALA A 165 -20.18 0.67 20.06
C ALA A 165 -20.80 0.51 18.66
N ILE A 166 -20.96 -0.73 18.17
CA ILE A 166 -21.63 -0.98 16.88
C ILE A 166 -23.09 -0.55 16.97
N GLY A 167 -23.56 0.17 15.95
CA GLY A 167 -24.89 0.78 15.88
C GLY A 167 -24.98 2.16 16.55
N ARG A 168 -23.93 2.64 17.24
CA ARG A 168 -23.92 3.98 17.83
C ARG A 168 -23.51 5.05 16.81
N PRO A 169 -23.97 6.30 16.98
CA PRO A 169 -23.51 7.41 16.16
C PRO A 169 -22.05 7.78 16.47
N LEU A 170 -21.29 8.02 15.40
CA LEU A 170 -19.95 8.55 15.34
C LEU A 170 -20.01 9.91 14.65
N THR A 171 -19.58 10.98 15.30
CA THR A 171 -19.61 12.32 14.67
C THR A 171 -18.33 12.56 13.89
N VAL A 172 -18.40 12.61 12.57
CA VAL A 172 -17.26 12.83 11.67
C VAL A 172 -17.52 14.07 10.83
N ASP A 173 -16.61 15.05 10.88
CA ASP A 173 -16.74 16.37 10.27
C ASP A 173 -18.09 17.05 10.58
N GLY A 174 -18.54 16.91 11.83
CA GLY A 174 -19.81 17.45 12.31
C GLY A 174 -21.06 16.67 11.85
N GLN A 175 -20.90 15.58 11.09
CA GLN A 175 -22.01 14.73 10.63
C GLN A 175 -22.09 13.45 11.46
N ALA A 176 -23.30 13.06 11.87
CA ALA A 176 -23.53 11.81 12.57
C ALA A 176 -23.57 10.63 11.58
N LEU A 177 -22.66 9.68 11.74
CA LEU A 177 -22.55 8.44 10.97
C LEU A 177 -22.77 7.25 11.89
N THR A 178 -23.52 6.24 11.48
CA THR A 178 -23.69 5.02 12.29
C THR A 178 -22.44 4.14 12.17
N LEU A 179 -21.82 3.79 13.30
CA LEU A 179 -20.71 2.84 13.32
C LEU A 179 -21.22 1.43 13.03
N ILE A 180 -20.94 0.89 11.85
CA ILE A 180 -21.48 -0.42 11.42
C ILE A 180 -20.51 -1.59 11.56
N GLY A 181 -19.21 -1.31 11.72
CA GLY A 181 -18.21 -2.35 11.84
C GLY A 181 -16.80 -1.86 12.16
N VAL A 182 -15.93 -2.82 12.45
CA VAL A 182 -14.52 -2.61 12.76
C VAL A 182 -13.66 -3.48 11.85
N ALA A 183 -12.63 -2.90 11.25
CA ALA A 183 -11.68 -3.65 10.43
C ALA A 183 -10.80 -4.57 11.30
N PRO A 184 -10.26 -5.68 10.76
CA PRO A 184 -9.34 -6.53 11.50
C PRO A 184 -8.09 -5.78 12.01
N PRO A 185 -7.45 -6.25 13.09
CA PRO A 185 -6.21 -5.67 13.60
C PRO A 185 -5.14 -5.51 12.51
N GLY A 186 -4.50 -4.34 12.45
CA GLY A 186 -3.45 -4.04 11.46
C GLY A 186 -3.94 -3.70 10.05
N PHE A 187 -5.23 -3.88 9.73
CA PHE A 187 -5.76 -3.41 8.44
C PHE A 187 -5.98 -1.90 8.47
N ARG A 188 -5.15 -1.16 7.72
CA ARG A 188 -5.19 0.31 7.66
C ARG A 188 -4.97 0.87 6.24
N TYR A 189 -5.31 0.09 5.22
CA TYR A 189 -5.22 0.52 3.82
C TYR A 189 -6.34 1.53 3.50
N PRO A 190 -6.10 2.62 2.73
CA PRO A 190 -4.89 2.90 1.94
C PRO A 190 -3.72 3.54 2.70
N THR A 191 -3.95 4.59 3.50
CA THR A 191 -2.87 5.38 4.14
C THR A 191 -3.09 5.49 5.64
N ALA A 192 -2.76 4.42 6.36
CA ALA A 192 -2.97 4.31 7.80
C ALA A 192 -4.39 4.73 8.23
N ALA A 193 -5.39 4.33 7.44
CA ALA A 193 -6.78 4.73 7.60
C ALA A 193 -7.32 4.30 8.97
N ASP A 194 -8.02 5.23 9.61
CA ASP A 194 -8.69 5.05 10.90
C ASP A 194 -10.20 4.90 10.71
N VAL A 195 -10.74 5.43 9.62
CA VAL A 195 -12.17 5.40 9.30
C VAL A 195 -12.37 5.29 7.78
N TRP A 196 -13.34 4.47 7.39
CA TRP A 196 -13.85 4.37 6.04
C TRP A 196 -15.32 4.81 6.04
N ILE A 197 -15.70 5.62 5.06
CA ILE A 197 -17.07 6.07 4.86
C ILE A 197 -17.46 5.84 3.39
N PRO A 198 -18.74 5.55 3.09
CA PRO A 198 -19.15 5.37 1.72
C PRO A 198 -18.94 6.64 0.87
N VAL A 199 -18.53 6.46 -0.39
CA VAL A 199 -18.31 7.56 -1.34
C VAL A 199 -19.56 8.42 -1.60
N SER A 200 -20.75 7.92 -1.25
CA SER A 200 -22.01 8.68 -1.25
C SER A 200 -21.99 9.94 -0.37
N HIS A 201 -21.01 10.07 0.53
CA HIS A 201 -20.78 11.26 1.35
C HIS A 201 -20.13 12.42 0.57
N ASP A 202 -19.64 12.16 -0.65
CA ASP A 202 -19.23 13.24 -1.54
C ASP A 202 -20.41 14.03 -2.08
N ALA A 203 -20.10 15.26 -2.52
CA ALA A 203 -21.08 16.09 -3.19
C ALA A 203 -21.59 15.41 -4.47
N VAL A 204 -22.91 15.46 -4.67
CA VAL A 204 -23.59 14.84 -5.82
C VAL A 204 -23.00 15.35 -7.14
N ASP A 205 -22.64 16.63 -7.21
CA ASP A 205 -21.99 17.21 -8.39
C ASP A 205 -20.65 16.54 -8.70
N ILE A 206 -19.87 16.18 -7.68
CA ILE A 206 -18.59 15.46 -7.85
C ILE A 206 -18.85 14.06 -8.39
N LEU A 207 -19.85 13.35 -7.84
CA LEU A 207 -20.21 12.00 -8.27
C LEU A 207 -20.82 11.98 -9.69
N GLY A 208 -21.51 13.04 -10.09
CA GLY A 208 -22.13 13.15 -11.42
C GLY A 208 -21.20 13.63 -12.53
N THR A 209 -20.05 14.23 -12.20
CA THR A 209 -19.17 14.88 -13.19
C THR A 209 -18.13 13.91 -13.74
N ARG A 210 -18.31 13.47 -14.99
CA ARG A 210 -17.39 12.52 -15.66
C ARG A 210 -15.98 13.07 -15.90
N GLY A 211 -15.83 14.39 -16.06
CA GLY A 211 -14.53 15.06 -16.18
C GLY A 211 -13.84 15.34 -14.83
N LEU A 212 -14.41 14.91 -13.71
CA LEU A 212 -13.81 15.06 -12.39
C LEU A 212 -13.19 13.74 -11.94
N HIS A 213 -11.86 13.67 -12.07
CA HIS A 213 -11.06 12.49 -11.83
C HIS A 213 -10.43 12.56 -10.43
N ALA A 214 -11.05 11.94 -9.44
CA ALA A 214 -10.64 12.10 -8.03
C ALA A 214 -10.41 10.78 -7.28
N TYR A 215 -10.65 9.63 -7.91
CA TYR A 215 -10.64 8.35 -7.20
C TYR A 215 -9.52 7.43 -7.69
N LEU A 216 -8.95 6.68 -6.76
CA LEU A 216 -8.14 5.51 -7.07
C LEU A 216 -9.07 4.30 -7.17
N VAL A 217 -8.72 3.32 -8.01
CA VAL A 217 -9.55 2.13 -8.23
C VAL A 217 -8.72 0.88 -8.07
N ILE A 218 -9.19 -0.04 -7.24
CA ILE A 218 -8.62 -1.37 -7.09
C ILE A 218 -9.59 -2.43 -7.60
N GLY A 219 -9.05 -3.46 -8.22
CA GLY A 219 -9.82 -4.58 -8.74
C GLY A 219 -9.23 -5.91 -8.29
N ARG A 220 -10.11 -6.89 -8.09
CA ARG A 220 -9.74 -8.31 -8.02
C ARG A 220 -10.11 -8.94 -9.35
N LEU A 221 -9.11 -9.42 -10.08
CA LEU A 221 -9.33 -10.09 -11.36
C LEU A 221 -10.09 -11.41 -11.17
N LEU A 222 -10.84 -11.81 -12.19
CA LEU A 222 -11.46 -13.15 -12.21
C LEU A 222 -10.40 -14.26 -12.03
N PRO A 223 -10.75 -15.40 -11.41
CA PRO A 223 -9.83 -16.52 -11.26
C PRO A 223 -9.25 -16.96 -12.62
N GLY A 224 -7.93 -17.09 -12.69
CA GLY A 224 -7.23 -17.54 -13.90
C GLY A 224 -7.07 -16.49 -15.01
N LEU A 225 -7.60 -15.27 -14.84
CA LEU A 225 -7.43 -14.21 -15.84
C LEU A 225 -6.07 -13.50 -15.67
N GLY A 226 -5.29 -13.45 -16.74
CA GLY A 226 -4.03 -12.71 -16.77
C GLY A 226 -4.23 -11.19 -16.75
N VAL A 227 -3.22 -10.47 -16.25
CA VAL A 227 -3.21 -8.99 -16.21
C VAL A 227 -3.31 -8.41 -17.62
N ASP A 228 -2.64 -8.99 -18.61
CA ASP A 228 -2.66 -8.48 -19.99
C ASP A 228 -4.04 -8.64 -20.64
N ASP A 229 -4.72 -9.78 -20.42
CA ASP A 229 -6.09 -10.01 -20.88
C ASP A 229 -7.08 -9.04 -20.22
N ALA A 230 -6.93 -8.83 -18.91
CA ALA A 230 -7.74 -7.85 -18.19
C ALA A 230 -7.50 -6.42 -18.73
N ARG A 231 -6.25 -6.08 -19.10
CA ARG A 231 -5.90 -4.79 -19.67
C ARG A 231 -6.58 -4.58 -21.02
N ALA A 232 -6.60 -5.61 -21.86
CA ALA A 232 -7.32 -5.55 -23.14
C ALA A 232 -8.83 -5.35 -22.94
N ARG A 233 -9.44 -6.05 -21.97
CA ARG A 233 -10.87 -5.92 -21.64
C ARG A 233 -11.23 -4.52 -21.16
N ILE A 234 -10.46 -3.95 -20.23
CA ILE A 234 -10.73 -2.58 -19.75
C ILE A 234 -10.44 -1.53 -20.82
N GLY A 235 -9.43 -1.75 -21.67
CA GLY A 235 -9.14 -0.90 -22.83
C GLY A 235 -10.31 -0.84 -23.82
N ALA A 236 -10.98 -1.97 -24.06
CA ALA A 236 -12.19 -2.00 -24.89
C ALA A 236 -13.35 -1.21 -24.27
N VAL A 237 -13.51 -1.26 -22.95
CA VAL A 237 -14.50 -0.42 -22.23
C VAL A 237 -14.16 1.06 -22.37
N ALA A 238 -12.90 1.45 -22.19
CA ALA A 238 -12.47 2.83 -22.36
C ALA A 238 -12.70 3.33 -23.80
N ALA A 239 -12.42 2.51 -24.81
CA ALA A 239 -12.69 2.83 -26.21
C ALA A 239 -14.20 3.04 -26.48
N ARG A 240 -15.06 2.21 -25.86
CA ARG A 240 -16.52 2.40 -25.92
C ARG A 240 -16.93 3.73 -25.27
N LEU A 241 -16.41 4.02 -24.07
CA LEU A 241 -16.72 5.26 -23.36
C LEU A 241 -16.24 6.51 -24.13
N ALA A 242 -15.12 6.43 -24.84
CA ALA A 242 -14.66 7.52 -25.71
C ALA A 242 -15.62 7.81 -26.88
N ALA A 243 -16.32 6.78 -27.37
CA ALA A 243 -17.34 6.93 -28.42
C ALA A 243 -18.69 7.41 -27.86
N GLU A 244 -19.09 6.93 -26.68
CA GLU A 244 -20.36 7.31 -26.02
C GLU A 244 -20.31 8.71 -25.40
N TYR A 245 -19.16 9.12 -24.87
CA TYR A 245 -18.96 10.39 -24.14
C TYR A 245 -17.74 11.16 -24.68
N PRO A 246 -17.76 11.60 -25.95
CA PRO A 246 -16.58 12.23 -26.57
C PRO A 246 -16.10 13.49 -25.84
N GLU A 247 -17.01 14.29 -25.27
CA GLU A 247 -16.63 15.52 -24.55
C GLU A 247 -15.73 15.30 -23.33
N SER A 248 -15.81 14.13 -22.69
CA SER A 248 -15.07 13.82 -21.46
C SER A 248 -14.07 12.69 -21.61
N ASN A 249 -14.26 11.79 -22.58
CA ASN A 249 -13.46 10.57 -22.71
C ASN A 249 -12.72 10.47 -24.06
N GLN A 250 -12.85 11.43 -24.98
CA GLN A 250 -12.09 11.38 -26.24
C GLN A 250 -10.58 11.39 -25.97
N GLY A 251 -9.87 10.39 -26.50
CA GLY A 251 -8.44 10.21 -26.28
C GLY A 251 -8.06 9.64 -24.91
N TRP A 252 -9.02 9.52 -23.98
CA TRP A 252 -8.79 8.89 -22.69
C TRP A 252 -8.82 7.36 -22.82
N GLY A 253 -7.90 6.71 -22.12
CA GLY A 253 -7.80 5.26 -22.05
C GLY A 253 -7.98 4.74 -20.62
N ALA A 254 -7.74 3.44 -20.45
CA ALA A 254 -7.62 2.81 -19.15
C ALA A 254 -6.38 1.90 -19.14
N ASN A 255 -5.76 1.80 -17.98
CA ASN A 255 -4.65 0.89 -17.75
C ASN A 255 -4.84 0.15 -16.43
N LEU A 256 -4.15 -0.97 -16.30
CA LEU A 256 -4.05 -1.69 -15.04
C LEU A 256 -2.66 -2.28 -14.83
N VAL A 257 -2.26 -2.28 -13.57
CA VAL A 257 -0.98 -2.83 -13.08
C VAL A 257 -1.23 -3.63 -11.80
N PRO A 258 -0.41 -4.66 -11.50
CA PRO A 258 -0.48 -5.35 -10.22
C PRO A 258 -0.45 -4.36 -9.04
N LEU A 259 -1.31 -4.54 -8.05
CA LEU A 259 -1.47 -3.59 -6.93
C LEU A 259 -0.15 -3.38 -6.19
N HIS A 260 0.62 -4.45 -5.97
CA HIS A 260 1.93 -4.36 -5.34
C HIS A 260 2.88 -3.44 -6.13
N GLN A 261 2.89 -3.53 -7.47
CA GLN A 261 3.71 -2.66 -8.32
C GLN A 261 3.26 -1.21 -8.23
N ALA A 262 1.95 -0.95 -8.18
CA ALA A 262 1.41 0.40 -8.05
C ALA A 262 1.84 1.07 -6.73
N LEU A 263 1.76 0.33 -5.62
CA LEU A 263 2.06 0.86 -4.28
C LEU A 263 3.54 1.20 -4.06
N VAL A 264 4.43 0.59 -4.82
CA VAL A 264 5.89 0.78 -4.66
C VAL A 264 6.50 1.62 -5.78
N ALA A 265 5.70 2.06 -6.77
CA ALA A 265 6.18 2.68 -7.99
C ALA A 265 7.12 3.87 -7.71
N ASP A 266 6.73 4.75 -6.78
CA ASP A 266 7.45 5.99 -6.47
C ASP A 266 8.76 5.75 -5.69
N VAL A 267 8.83 4.67 -4.90
CA VAL A 267 9.98 4.39 -4.02
C VAL A 267 10.92 3.34 -4.58
N ARG A 268 10.49 2.55 -5.56
CA ARG A 268 11.26 1.40 -6.09
C ARG A 268 12.64 1.81 -6.58
N THR A 269 12.72 2.82 -7.44
CA THR A 269 14.00 3.29 -7.99
C THR A 269 14.92 3.81 -6.90
N THR A 270 14.40 4.63 -5.99
CA THR A 270 15.15 5.18 -4.86
C THR A 270 15.73 4.08 -3.97
N LEU A 271 14.93 3.07 -3.63
CA LEU A 271 15.37 1.94 -2.83
C LEU A 271 16.43 1.08 -3.53
N LEU A 272 16.32 0.88 -4.84
CA LEU A 272 17.33 0.15 -5.62
C LEU A 272 18.65 0.91 -5.71
N VAL A 273 18.61 2.24 -5.91
CA VAL A 273 19.80 3.09 -5.90
C VAL A 273 20.47 3.07 -4.53
N LEU A 274 19.70 3.18 -3.44
CA LEU A 274 20.22 3.09 -2.07
C LEU A 274 20.86 1.71 -1.81
N LEU A 275 20.22 0.62 -2.23
CA LEU A 275 20.77 -0.73 -2.09
C LEU A 275 22.10 -0.86 -2.84
N GLY A 276 22.18 -0.37 -4.08
CA GLY A 276 23.41 -0.36 -4.85
C GLY A 276 24.52 0.47 -4.18
N ALA A 277 24.19 1.67 -3.72
CA ALA A 277 25.13 2.57 -3.05
C ALA A 277 25.72 1.94 -1.78
N VAL A 278 24.90 1.34 -0.92
CA VAL A 278 25.38 0.66 0.30
C VAL A 278 26.14 -0.62 -0.03
N GLY A 279 25.80 -1.30 -1.13
CA GLY A 279 26.60 -2.35 -1.73
C GLY A 279 28.04 -1.89 -2.02
N PHE A 280 28.22 -0.75 -2.69
CA PHE A 280 29.54 -0.17 -2.94
C PHE A 280 30.28 0.23 -1.66
N VAL A 281 29.58 0.79 -0.66
CA VAL A 281 30.18 1.11 0.64
C VAL A 281 30.77 -0.14 1.30
N LEU A 282 30.05 -1.27 1.26
CA LEU A 282 30.57 -2.55 1.78
C LEU A 282 31.79 -3.06 0.98
N LEU A 283 31.79 -2.89 -0.34
CA LEU A 283 32.95 -3.25 -1.18
C LEU A 283 34.17 -2.39 -0.85
N ILE A 284 33.99 -1.08 -0.69
CA ILE A 284 35.06 -0.15 -0.29
C ILE A 284 35.58 -0.50 1.11
N ALA A 285 34.69 -0.77 2.06
CA ALA A 285 35.04 -1.23 3.40
C ALA A 285 35.89 -2.51 3.35
N SER A 286 35.51 -3.47 2.51
CA SER A 286 36.22 -4.73 2.32
C SER A 286 37.59 -4.53 1.65
N ALA A 287 37.67 -3.68 0.62
CA ALA A 287 38.91 -3.31 -0.04
C ALA A 287 39.89 -2.60 0.90
N ASN A 288 39.38 -1.70 1.75
CA ASN A 288 40.18 -1.01 2.76
C ASN A 288 40.77 -1.98 3.77
N VAL A 289 39.95 -2.93 4.27
CA VAL A 289 40.44 -3.98 5.19
C VAL A 289 41.50 -4.85 4.50
N ALA A 290 41.29 -5.24 3.24
CA ALA A 290 42.25 -6.02 2.47
C ALA A 290 43.59 -5.27 2.28
N ASN A 291 43.54 -3.99 1.93
CA ASN A 291 44.73 -3.14 1.78
C ASN A 291 45.50 -3.01 3.10
N MET A 292 44.80 -2.84 4.22
CA MET A 292 45.46 -2.79 5.53
C MET A 292 46.08 -4.15 5.90
N MET A 293 45.48 -5.28 5.50
CA MET A 293 46.09 -6.61 5.68
C MET A 293 47.35 -6.80 4.82
N LEU A 294 47.33 -6.35 3.56
CA LEU A 294 48.49 -6.40 2.66
C LEU A 294 49.65 -5.54 3.17
N ALA A 295 49.39 -4.30 3.60
CA ALA A 295 50.39 -3.41 4.18
C ALA A 295 51.07 -4.00 5.42
N ARG A 296 50.35 -4.85 6.17
CA ARG A 296 50.85 -5.52 7.37
C ARG A 296 51.62 -6.82 7.07
N GLY A 297 51.40 -7.46 5.92
CA GLY A 297 52.16 -8.63 5.48
C GLY A 297 53.47 -8.29 4.76
N ALA A 298 53.61 -7.04 4.33
CA ALA A 298 54.77 -6.53 3.60
C ALA A 298 55.86 -5.91 4.50
N GLY A 299 55.64 -5.80 5.81
CA GLY A 299 56.60 -5.34 6.82
C GLY A 299 56.72 -6.32 7.97
#